data_AF-A0A8F2W3Y0-F1
#
_entry.id   AF-A0A8F2W3Y0-F1
#
_cell.length_a   1.000
_cell.length_b   1.000
_cell.length_c   1.000
_cell.angle_alpha   90.00
_cell.angle_beta   90.00
_cell.angle_gamma   90.00
#
_symmetry.space_group_name_H-M   'P 1'
#
loop_
_entity.id
_entity.type
_entity.pdbx_description
1 polymer ?
#
loop_
_entity_poly.entity_id
_entity_poly.type
_entity_poly.pdbx_seq_one_letter_code
_entity_poly.pdbx_strand_id
1 'polypeptide(L)'
;MVGKDKLDRLETLCKREYGYFGMKWNEFSMLIFSSQESSMSNAEELYLESYAFTTAAAIVGSVDRKVFVLLRDGRNVFGILRTFDQFANLVLQDSIERIYLPKENEQAPERFGEIPRGVFMVRGENVVMLGELDIDREDEHLYNMQQIPFEAAEAEMKARNAARIKEESKKAKSYLNRGLIHEFSKTDLY
;
A
#
# COMPACT_ATOMS: atom_id res chain seq x y z
N MET A 1 -45.56 -34.58 -14.34
CA MET A 1 -45.10 -35.41 -13.20
C MET A 1 -44.08 -36.40 -13.74
N VAL A 2 -42.78 -36.14 -13.55
CA VAL A 2 -41.74 -37.14 -13.82
C VAL A 2 -41.81 -38.13 -12.66
N GLY A 3 -42.24 -39.36 -12.93
CA GLY A 3 -42.51 -40.38 -11.91
C GLY A 3 -41.25 -40.75 -11.13
N LYS A 4 -41.41 -40.99 -9.82
CA LYS A 4 -40.36 -41.47 -8.89
C LYS A 4 -39.50 -42.59 -9.49
N ASP A 5 -40.07 -43.43 -10.33
CA ASP A 5 -39.39 -44.52 -11.04
C ASP A 5 -38.20 -44.10 -11.90
N LYS A 6 -38.18 -42.86 -12.44
CA LYS A 6 -37.03 -42.35 -13.21
C LYS A 6 -35.87 -41.93 -12.31
N LEU A 7 -36.20 -41.37 -11.14
CA LEU A 7 -35.20 -41.00 -10.13
C LEU A 7 -34.56 -42.26 -9.55
N ASP A 8 -35.35 -43.25 -9.15
CA ASP A 8 -34.85 -44.51 -8.58
C ASP A 8 -33.96 -45.31 -9.55
N ARG A 9 -34.23 -45.22 -10.86
CA ARG A 9 -33.36 -45.83 -11.90
C ARG A 9 -32.01 -45.12 -12.04
N LEU A 10 -31.99 -43.79 -12.04
CA LEU A 10 -30.74 -43.01 -12.07
C LEU A 10 -29.93 -43.25 -10.81
N GLU A 11 -30.63 -43.38 -9.69
CA GLU A 11 -30.04 -43.65 -8.40
C GLU A 11 -29.34 -45.03 -8.38
N THR A 12 -30.00 -46.06 -8.88
CA THR A 12 -29.43 -47.41 -8.97
C THR A 12 -28.25 -47.45 -9.96
N LEU A 13 -28.30 -46.69 -11.04
CA LEU A 13 -27.22 -46.58 -12.04
C LEU A 13 -25.97 -45.93 -11.44
N CYS A 14 -26.12 -44.81 -10.74
CA CYS A 14 -25.02 -44.09 -10.12
C CYS A 14 -24.31 -44.98 -9.08
N LYS A 15 -25.05 -45.64 -8.19
CA LYS A 15 -24.45 -46.56 -7.20
C LYS A 15 -23.72 -47.74 -7.83
N ARG A 16 -24.19 -48.23 -8.98
CA ARG A 16 -23.55 -49.31 -9.73
C ARG A 16 -22.24 -48.86 -10.37
N GLU A 17 -22.21 -47.66 -10.94
CA GLU A 17 -21.03 -47.08 -11.59
C GLU A 17 -19.89 -46.83 -10.60
N TYR A 18 -20.22 -46.42 -9.37
CA TYR A 18 -19.24 -46.18 -8.30
C TYR A 18 -19.02 -47.39 -7.36
N GLY A 19 -19.66 -48.54 -7.59
CA GLY A 19 -19.42 -49.78 -6.83
C GLY A 19 -20.03 -49.85 -5.42
N TYR A 20 -20.95 -48.95 -5.06
CA TYR A 20 -21.57 -48.84 -3.73
C TYR A 20 -22.94 -49.52 -3.66
N PHE A 21 -22.98 -50.85 -3.88
CA PHE A 21 -24.22 -51.63 -3.81
C PHE A 21 -24.76 -51.73 -2.38
N GLY A 22 -26.06 -51.45 -2.21
CA GLY A 22 -26.78 -51.67 -0.93
C GLY A 22 -26.77 -50.51 0.07
N MET A 23 -26.01 -49.44 -0.17
CA MET A 23 -26.04 -48.26 0.70
C MET A 23 -27.31 -47.43 0.51
N LYS A 24 -27.83 -46.77 1.56
CA LYS A 24 -28.96 -45.82 1.43
C LYS A 24 -28.48 -44.50 0.83
N TRP A 25 -29.36 -43.72 0.19
CA TRP A 25 -28.99 -42.45 -0.46
C TRP A 25 -28.33 -41.45 0.45
N ASN A 26 -28.83 -41.30 1.67
CA ASN A 26 -28.26 -40.35 2.60
C ASN A 26 -26.81 -40.71 2.93
N GLU A 27 -26.48 -42.01 3.05
CA GLU A 27 -25.11 -42.48 3.32
C GLU A 27 -24.22 -42.34 2.09
N PHE A 28 -24.72 -42.67 0.90
CA PHE A 28 -23.99 -42.48 -0.36
C PHE A 28 -23.71 -40.99 -0.63
N SER A 29 -24.71 -40.11 -0.38
CA SER A 29 -24.54 -38.67 -0.50
C SER A 29 -23.47 -38.17 0.48
N MET A 30 -23.49 -38.62 1.73
CA MET A 30 -22.53 -38.21 2.75
C MET A 30 -21.11 -38.67 2.40
N LEU A 31 -20.92 -39.83 1.75
CA LEU A 31 -19.63 -40.32 1.25
C LEU A 31 -19.10 -39.52 0.04
N ILE A 32 -19.97 -39.13 -0.89
CA ILE A 32 -19.61 -38.23 -2.00
C ILE A 32 -19.22 -36.85 -1.44
N PHE A 33 -19.98 -36.33 -0.47
CA PHE A 33 -19.71 -35.04 0.17
C PHE A 33 -18.44 -35.05 1.05
N SER A 34 -18.15 -36.16 1.75
CA SER A 34 -16.90 -36.29 2.54
C SER A 34 -15.67 -36.61 1.66
N SER A 35 -15.85 -37.24 0.50
CA SER A 35 -14.78 -37.35 -0.51
C SER A 35 -14.46 -36.00 -1.15
N GLN A 36 -15.43 -35.06 -1.18
CA GLN A 36 -15.23 -33.68 -1.61
C GLN A 36 -14.51 -32.79 -0.58
N GLU A 37 -14.44 -33.19 0.70
CA GLU A 37 -13.68 -32.44 1.73
C GLU A 37 -12.16 -32.59 1.61
N SER A 38 -11.66 -33.51 0.77
CA SER A 38 -10.24 -33.61 0.41
C SER A 38 -9.86 -32.80 -0.84
N SER A 39 -10.66 -31.78 -1.18
CA SER A 39 -10.36 -30.80 -2.22
C SER A 39 -10.28 -29.38 -1.66
N MET A 40 -9.75 -29.21 -0.44
CA MET A 40 -9.10 -27.94 -0.11
C MET A 40 -7.93 -27.77 -1.08
N SER A 41 -8.03 -26.70 -1.85
CA SER A 41 -7.54 -26.66 -3.22
C SER A 41 -6.02 -26.62 -3.33
N ASN A 42 -5.46 -27.39 -4.26
CA ASN A 42 -4.15 -27.11 -4.87
C ASN A 42 -4.03 -25.64 -5.34
N ALA A 43 -5.16 -24.94 -5.51
CA ALA A 43 -5.19 -23.51 -5.83
C ALA A 43 -4.75 -22.65 -4.64
N GLU A 44 -5.18 -22.90 -3.40
CA GLU A 44 -4.77 -22.12 -2.22
C GLU A 44 -3.27 -22.27 -1.91
N GLU A 45 -2.70 -23.46 -2.15
CA GLU A 45 -1.27 -23.72 -2.03
C GLU A 45 -0.48 -23.04 -3.18
N LEU A 46 -1.02 -23.03 -4.40
CA LEU A 46 -0.50 -22.26 -5.53
C LEU A 46 -0.68 -20.73 -5.36
N TYR A 47 -1.70 -20.29 -4.61
CA TYR A 47 -1.93 -18.88 -4.28
C TYR A 47 -0.85 -18.36 -3.33
N LEU A 48 -0.35 -19.19 -2.41
CA LEU A 48 0.77 -18.84 -1.54
C LEU A 48 2.09 -18.70 -2.32
N GLU A 49 2.30 -19.53 -3.36
CA GLU A 49 3.47 -19.43 -4.24
C GLU A 49 3.38 -18.26 -5.25
N SER A 50 2.18 -17.72 -5.51
CA SER A 50 1.98 -16.65 -6.49
C SER A 50 2.37 -15.24 -6.00
N TYR A 51 2.47 -15.04 -4.68
CA TYR A 51 2.90 -13.77 -4.12
C TYR A 51 4.41 -13.72 -3.97
N ALA A 52 5.08 -13.09 -4.93
CA ALA A 52 6.48 -12.76 -4.79
C ALA A 52 6.64 -11.73 -3.65
N PHE A 53 7.23 -12.14 -2.53
CA PHE A 53 7.57 -11.25 -1.41
C PHE A 53 8.90 -10.52 -1.66
N THR A 54 8.98 -9.82 -2.79
CA THR A 54 10.15 -9.01 -3.16
C THR A 54 9.76 -7.55 -3.27
N THR A 55 10.70 -6.64 -3.00
CA THR A 55 10.49 -5.20 -3.22
C THR A 55 10.03 -4.91 -4.64
N ALA A 56 10.59 -5.64 -5.62
CA ALA A 56 10.20 -5.47 -7.01
C ALA A 56 8.74 -5.87 -7.25
N ALA A 57 8.28 -6.97 -6.67
CA ALA A 57 6.88 -7.39 -6.77
C ALA A 57 5.91 -6.45 -6.04
N ALA A 58 6.35 -5.77 -4.99
CA ALA A 58 5.54 -4.75 -4.32
C ALA A 58 5.36 -3.48 -5.16
N ILE A 59 6.36 -3.12 -5.98
CA ILE A 59 6.37 -1.86 -6.76
C ILE A 59 5.87 -2.07 -8.20
N VAL A 60 6.04 -3.27 -8.77
CA VAL A 60 5.70 -3.55 -10.18
C VAL A 60 4.24 -3.24 -10.51
N GLY A 61 3.32 -3.45 -9.57
CA GLY A 61 1.90 -3.14 -9.75
C GLY A 61 1.60 -1.64 -9.86
N SER A 62 2.51 -0.78 -9.40
CA SER A 62 2.38 0.68 -9.43
C SER A 62 2.99 1.31 -10.69
N VAL A 63 3.59 0.53 -11.59
CA VAL A 63 4.12 1.05 -12.87
C VAL A 63 2.98 1.62 -13.72
N ASP A 64 3.25 2.76 -14.34
CA ASP A 64 2.32 3.59 -15.10
C ASP A 64 1.08 4.04 -14.30
N ARG A 65 1.15 3.98 -12.97
CA ARG A 65 0.13 4.54 -12.07
C ARG A 65 0.63 5.81 -11.41
N LYS A 66 -0.33 6.63 -10.98
CA LYS A 66 -0.05 7.80 -10.13
C LYS A 66 0.37 7.30 -8.75
N VAL A 67 1.50 7.78 -8.27
CA VAL A 67 2.06 7.43 -6.97
C VAL A 67 2.41 8.68 -6.19
N PHE A 68 2.32 8.56 -4.87
CA PHE A 68 2.93 9.44 -3.89
C PHE A 68 4.23 8.82 -3.38
N VAL A 69 5.25 9.65 -3.19
CA VAL A 69 6.55 9.28 -2.64
C VAL A 69 6.91 10.26 -1.51
N LEU A 70 7.13 9.72 -0.31
CA LEU A 70 7.68 10.45 0.82
C LEU A 70 9.20 10.27 0.85
N LEU A 71 9.93 11.38 0.86
CA LEU A 71 11.39 11.39 0.90
C LEU A 71 11.92 11.58 2.33
N ARG A 72 13.17 11.17 2.56
CA ARG A 72 13.83 11.30 3.88
C ARG A 72 13.90 12.72 4.41
N ASP A 73 13.99 13.70 3.52
CA ASP A 73 14.00 15.13 3.88
C ASP A 73 12.59 15.67 4.21
N GLY A 74 11.58 14.81 4.25
CA GLY A 74 10.19 15.13 4.58
C GLY A 74 9.40 15.71 3.40
N ARG A 75 9.95 15.69 2.19
CA ARG A 75 9.27 16.20 0.99
C ARG A 75 8.32 15.15 0.41
N ASN A 76 7.22 15.63 -0.14
CA ASN A 76 6.23 14.81 -0.81
C ASN A 76 6.28 15.04 -2.31
N VAL A 77 6.45 13.97 -3.09
CA VAL A 77 6.47 14.00 -4.54
C VAL A 77 5.36 13.12 -5.08
N PHE A 78 4.55 13.68 -5.96
CA PHE A 78 3.45 13.02 -6.65
C PHE A 78 3.83 12.89 -8.10
N GLY A 79 3.55 11.77 -8.76
CA GLY A 79 3.91 11.60 -10.18
C GLY A 79 3.51 10.24 -10.72
N ILE A 80 3.73 10.03 -12.01
CA ILE A 80 3.46 8.74 -12.67
C ILE A 80 4.75 7.91 -12.63
N LEU A 81 4.72 6.74 -12.00
CA LEU A 81 5.89 5.87 -11.92
C LEU A 81 6.15 5.23 -13.29
N ARG A 82 7.29 5.51 -13.91
CA ARG A 82 7.64 4.96 -15.23
C ARG A 82 8.53 3.73 -15.16
N THR A 83 9.55 3.78 -14.31
CA THR A 83 10.45 2.66 -14.12
C THR A 83 11.04 2.72 -12.71
N PHE A 84 11.44 1.56 -12.24
CA PHE A 84 12.12 1.40 -10.96
C PHE A 84 13.18 0.30 -11.09
N ASP A 85 14.07 0.20 -10.10
CA ASP A 85 14.99 -0.92 -9.97
C ASP A 85 14.84 -1.66 -8.63
N GLN A 86 15.60 -2.74 -8.47
CA GLN A 86 15.61 -3.56 -7.25
C GLN A 86 16.06 -2.80 -5.97
N PHE A 87 16.71 -1.64 -6.13
CA PHE A 87 17.10 -0.76 -5.03
C PHE A 87 16.06 0.33 -4.75
N ALA A 88 14.91 0.27 -5.43
CA ALA A 88 13.86 1.28 -5.41
C ALA A 88 14.32 2.67 -5.90
N ASN A 89 15.31 2.74 -6.80
CA ASN A 89 15.52 3.97 -7.57
C ASN A 89 14.31 4.15 -8.49
N LEU A 90 13.67 5.31 -8.45
CA LEU A 90 12.41 5.58 -9.16
C LEU A 90 12.62 6.63 -10.24
N VAL A 91 11.92 6.47 -11.36
CA VAL A 91 11.76 7.53 -12.36
C VAL A 91 10.27 7.88 -12.43
N LEU A 92 9.96 9.11 -12.04
CA LEU A 92 8.62 9.67 -12.08
C LEU A 92 8.49 10.62 -13.27
N GLN A 93 7.37 10.54 -13.97
CA GLN A 93 6.95 11.50 -14.98
C GLN A 93 5.85 12.41 -14.41
N ASP A 94 5.70 13.62 -14.96
CA ASP A 94 4.66 14.60 -14.61
C ASP A 94 4.59 14.82 -13.09
N SER A 95 5.78 14.93 -12.50
CA SER A 95 5.94 15.02 -11.06
C SER A 95 5.62 16.41 -10.56
N ILE A 96 4.93 16.45 -9.42
CA ILE A 96 4.58 17.63 -8.65
C ILE A 96 5.12 17.41 -7.25
N GLU A 97 5.86 18.40 -6.76
CA GLU A 97 6.24 18.42 -5.37
C GLU A 97 5.25 19.26 -4.58
N ARG A 98 4.82 18.74 -3.43
CA ARG A 98 3.81 19.37 -2.58
C ARG A 98 4.31 19.47 -1.14
N ILE A 99 4.22 20.64 -0.55
CA ILE A 99 4.56 20.90 0.85
C ILE A 99 3.26 21.15 1.60
N TYR A 100 3.00 20.35 2.63
CA TYR A 100 1.88 20.56 3.56
C TYR A 100 2.38 21.30 4.80
N LEU A 101 1.67 22.36 5.19
CA LEU A 101 1.95 23.12 6.40
C LEU A 101 0.82 22.93 7.41
N PRO A 102 1.14 22.76 8.70
CA PRO A 102 0.11 22.69 9.72
C PRO A 102 -0.53 24.06 9.92
N LYS A 103 -1.74 24.04 10.47
CA LYS A 103 -2.53 25.23 10.78
C LYS A 103 -1.75 26.19 11.68
N GLU A 104 -1.91 27.49 11.43
CA GLU A 104 -1.32 28.53 12.28
C GLU A 104 -2.07 28.67 13.61
N ASN A 105 -3.40 28.51 13.58
CA ASN A 105 -4.30 28.50 14.71
C ASN A 105 -5.49 27.55 14.44
N GLU A 106 -6.32 27.29 15.44
CA GLU A 106 -7.46 26.35 15.32
C GLU A 106 -8.50 26.79 14.28
N GLN A 107 -8.53 28.09 13.95
CA GLN A 107 -9.51 28.70 13.04
C GLN A 107 -9.00 28.87 11.60
N ALA A 108 -7.69 28.75 11.34
CA ALA A 108 -7.11 28.91 10.02
C ALA A 108 -7.28 27.63 9.18
N PRO A 109 -7.45 27.77 7.85
CA PRO A 109 -7.38 26.63 6.95
C PRO A 109 -5.97 26.03 6.96
N GLU A 110 -5.89 24.74 6.63
CA GLU A 110 -4.60 24.11 6.37
C GLU A 110 -3.98 24.72 5.11
N ARG A 111 -2.66 24.77 5.03
CA ARG A 111 -1.96 25.43 3.92
C ARG A 111 -1.09 24.43 3.17
N PHE A 112 -0.99 24.62 1.86
CA PHE A 112 -0.08 23.82 1.03
C PHE A 112 0.54 24.65 -0.09
N GLY A 113 1.70 24.22 -0.58
CA GLY A 113 2.36 24.81 -1.76
C GLY A 113 2.78 23.72 -2.74
N GLU A 114 2.70 24.00 -4.04
CA GLU A 114 3.04 23.04 -5.10
C GLU A 114 3.99 23.63 -6.14
N ILE A 115 4.85 22.79 -6.69
CA ILE A 115 5.69 23.14 -7.84
C ILE A 115 5.83 21.95 -8.81
N PRO A 116 5.66 22.14 -10.12
CA PRO A 116 5.93 21.10 -11.10
C PRO A 116 7.44 20.84 -11.20
N ARG A 117 7.80 19.56 -11.22
CA ARG A 117 9.18 19.07 -11.40
C ARG A 117 9.39 18.34 -12.72
N GLY A 118 8.31 17.88 -13.38
CA GLY A 118 8.39 17.21 -14.68
C GLY A 118 8.92 15.79 -14.54
N VAL A 119 10.05 15.47 -15.17
CA VAL A 119 10.71 14.17 -15.00
C VAL A 119 11.62 14.22 -13.78
N PHE A 120 11.41 13.33 -12.82
CA PHE A 120 12.10 13.32 -11.54
C PHE A 120 12.66 11.94 -11.23
N MET A 121 13.98 11.85 -11.06
CA MET A 121 14.67 10.63 -10.71
C MET A 121 15.00 10.64 -9.21
N VAL A 122 14.47 9.67 -8.49
CA VAL A 122 14.66 9.53 -7.03
C VAL A 122 15.60 8.36 -6.77
N ARG A 123 16.60 8.61 -5.92
CA ARG A 123 17.49 7.56 -5.46
C ARG A 123 16.84 6.77 -4.33
N GLY A 124 16.88 5.44 -4.40
CA GLY A 124 16.06 4.54 -3.60
C GLY A 124 16.33 4.62 -2.10
N GLU A 125 17.56 4.91 -1.66
CA GLU A 125 17.82 5.08 -0.23
C GLU A 125 17.12 6.31 0.36
N ASN A 126 16.75 7.29 -0.46
CA ASN A 126 16.03 8.50 -0.02
C ASN A 126 14.51 8.30 0.03
N VAL A 127 14.00 7.17 -0.44
CA VAL A 127 12.58 6.84 -0.38
C VAL A 127 12.26 6.30 1.01
N VAL A 128 11.33 6.94 1.71
CA VAL A 128 10.80 6.45 2.99
C VAL A 128 9.65 5.49 2.72
N MET A 129 8.70 5.93 1.90
CA MET A 129 7.56 5.12 1.47
C MET A 129 7.03 5.63 0.13
N LEU A 130 6.35 4.74 -0.59
CA LEU A 130 5.58 5.07 -1.78
C LEU A 130 4.22 4.37 -1.73
N GLY A 131 3.22 4.96 -2.38
CA GLY A 131 1.88 4.40 -2.46
C GLY A 131 1.17 4.83 -3.73
N GLU A 132 0.38 3.94 -4.30
CA GLU A 132 -0.52 4.25 -5.41
C GLU A 132 -1.62 5.21 -4.95
N LEU A 133 -1.96 6.17 -5.80
CA LEU A 133 -3.05 7.11 -5.58
C LEU A 133 -4.19 6.89 -6.57
N ASP A 134 -5.40 7.10 -6.08
CA ASP A 134 -6.60 7.20 -6.90
C ASP A 134 -6.72 8.63 -7.43
N ILE A 135 -6.60 8.78 -8.75
CA ILE A 135 -6.57 10.07 -9.46
C ILE A 135 -7.86 10.85 -9.23
N ASP A 136 -8.98 10.17 -9.03
CA ASP A 136 -10.29 10.83 -8.85
C ASP A 136 -10.46 11.42 -7.44
N ARG A 137 -9.64 10.98 -6.47
CA ARG A 137 -9.78 11.32 -5.05
C ARG A 137 -8.60 12.06 -4.46
N GLU A 138 -7.43 12.02 -5.11
CA GLU A 138 -6.19 12.57 -4.54
C GLU A 138 -6.28 14.07 -4.20
N ASP A 139 -7.07 14.83 -4.95
CA ASP A 139 -7.18 16.29 -4.78
C ASP A 139 -8.40 16.72 -3.93
N GLU A 140 -9.27 15.79 -3.51
CA GLU A 140 -10.51 16.13 -2.78
C GLU A 140 -10.21 16.90 -1.48
N HIS A 141 -9.16 16.49 -0.76
CA HIS A 141 -8.78 17.14 0.49
C HIS A 141 -8.21 18.55 0.28
N LEU A 142 -7.66 18.85 -0.90
CA LEU A 142 -7.04 20.15 -1.21
C LEU A 142 -8.08 21.26 -1.34
N TYR A 143 -9.33 20.94 -1.69
CA TYR A 143 -10.41 21.92 -1.80
C TYR A 143 -10.69 22.66 -0.49
N ASN A 144 -10.36 22.05 0.65
CA ASN A 144 -10.51 22.65 1.99
C ASN A 144 -9.24 23.35 2.49
N MET A 145 -8.16 23.36 1.70
CA MET A 145 -6.87 23.92 2.05
C MET A 145 -6.60 25.22 1.27
N GLN A 146 -5.81 26.10 1.86
CA GLN A 146 -5.36 27.32 1.20
C GLN A 146 -4.01 27.08 0.50
N GLN A 147 -4.00 27.23 -0.82
CA GLN A 147 -2.77 27.19 -1.60
C GLN A 147 -1.97 28.50 -1.39
N ILE A 148 -0.68 28.37 -1.08
CA ILE A 148 0.26 29.47 -0.95
C ILE A 148 1.41 29.31 -1.96
N PRO A 149 2.18 30.39 -2.27
CA PRO A 149 3.36 30.27 -3.12
C PRO A 149 4.34 29.23 -2.60
N PHE A 150 4.89 28.41 -3.50
CA PHE A 150 5.79 27.31 -3.12
C PHE A 150 7.02 27.81 -2.35
N GLU A 151 7.58 28.94 -2.74
CA GLU A 151 8.74 29.56 -2.09
C GLU A 151 8.44 29.93 -0.64
N ALA A 152 7.22 30.41 -0.36
CA ALA A 152 6.79 30.72 1.00
C ALA A 152 6.62 29.45 1.84
N ALA A 153 6.02 28.39 1.26
CA ALA A 153 5.88 27.10 1.90
C ALA A 153 7.25 26.47 2.23
N GLU A 154 8.18 26.54 1.27
CA GLU A 154 9.53 25.99 1.42
C GLU A 154 10.33 26.74 2.50
N ALA A 155 10.26 28.07 2.53
CA ALA A 155 10.91 28.88 3.55
C ALA A 155 10.40 28.53 4.96
N GLU A 156 9.08 28.36 5.11
CA GLU A 156 8.47 28.00 6.38
C GLU A 156 8.84 26.58 6.84
N MET A 157 8.81 25.59 5.92
CA MET A 157 9.26 24.23 6.18
C MET A 157 10.73 24.20 6.60
N LYS A 158 11.61 24.92 5.91
CA LYS A 158 13.04 25.04 6.27
C LYS A 158 13.22 25.63 7.67
N ALA A 159 12.48 26.68 8.03
CA ALA A 159 12.54 27.29 9.35
C ALA A 159 12.09 26.32 10.46
N ARG A 160 10.98 25.59 10.24
CA ARG A 160 10.47 24.57 11.16
C ARG A 160 11.45 23.41 11.34
N ASN A 161 12.02 22.89 10.25
CA ASN A 161 12.99 21.81 10.29
C ASN A 161 14.26 22.23 11.03
N ALA A 162 14.77 23.45 10.80
CA ALA A 162 15.91 23.99 11.53
C ALA A 162 15.62 24.12 13.04
N ALA A 163 14.41 24.54 13.42
CA ALA A 163 13.99 24.61 14.81
C ALA A 163 13.92 23.20 15.46
N ARG A 164 13.32 22.22 14.76
CA ARG A 164 13.25 20.81 15.20
C ARG A 164 14.64 20.23 15.42
N ILE A 165 15.55 20.39 14.46
CA ILE A 165 16.94 19.91 14.58
C ILE A 165 17.63 20.49 15.83
N LYS A 166 17.42 21.78 16.11
CA LYS A 166 18.00 22.44 17.28
C LYS A 166 17.40 21.92 18.59
N GLU A 167 16.10 21.67 18.62
CA GLU A 167 15.39 21.11 19.77
C GLU A 167 15.84 19.66 20.04
N GLU A 168 15.88 18.83 19.01
CA GLU A 168 16.27 17.42 19.10
C GLU A 168 17.74 17.28 19.55
N SER A 169 18.63 18.18 19.11
CA SER A 169 20.01 18.21 19.61
C SER A 169 20.09 18.54 21.12
N LYS A 170 19.19 19.36 21.64
CA LYS A 170 19.12 19.65 23.08
C LYS A 170 18.56 18.45 23.85
N LYS A 171 17.49 17.82 23.36
CA LYS A 171 16.90 16.61 23.95
C LYS A 171 17.91 15.48 24.01
N ALA A 172 18.63 15.24 22.92
CA ALA A 172 19.67 14.21 22.85
C ALA A 172 20.74 14.39 23.95
N LYS A 173 21.23 15.62 24.16
CA LYS A 173 22.17 15.92 25.26
C LYS A 173 21.54 15.69 26.64
N SER A 174 20.30 16.12 26.84
CA SER A 174 19.58 15.94 28.10
C SER A 174 19.34 14.46 28.43
N TYR A 175 19.01 13.64 27.43
CA TYR A 175 18.77 12.21 27.57
C TYR A 175 20.05 11.43 27.82
N LEU A 176 21.13 11.80 27.13
CA LEU A 176 22.45 11.19 27.34
C LEU A 176 22.91 11.36 28.80
N ASN A 177 22.70 12.54 29.38
CA ASN A 177 23.01 12.80 30.80
C ASN A 177 22.22 11.93 31.79
N ARG A 178 21.13 11.30 31.33
CA ARG A 178 20.29 10.37 32.10
C ARG A 178 20.54 8.91 31.73
N GLY A 179 21.54 8.63 30.89
CA GLY A 179 21.83 7.28 30.40
C GLY A 179 20.88 6.77 29.32
N LEU A 180 20.08 7.65 28.71
CA LEU A 180 19.15 7.31 27.63
C LEU A 180 19.76 7.65 26.27
N ILE A 181 19.66 6.72 25.32
CA ILE A 181 20.10 6.91 23.94
C ILE A 181 18.96 7.57 23.15
N HIS A 182 19.29 8.64 22.43
CA HIS A 182 18.36 9.34 21.55
C HIS A 182 19.07 9.68 20.24
N GLU A 183 18.93 8.78 19.27
CA GLU A 183 19.52 8.91 17.95
C GLU A 183 18.62 9.76 17.06
N PHE A 184 19.15 10.88 16.59
CA PHE A 184 18.45 11.79 15.68
C PHE A 184 19.40 12.17 14.55
N SER A 185 19.01 11.82 13.32
CA SER A 185 19.75 12.23 12.12
C SER A 185 19.15 13.49 11.54
N LYS A 186 20.01 14.45 11.17
CA LYS A 186 19.59 15.73 10.57
C LYS A 186 19.00 15.56 9.17
N THR A 187 19.27 14.44 8.52
CA THR A 187 18.77 14.11 7.18
C THR A 187 17.40 13.43 7.21
N ASP A 188 16.91 13.08 8.40
CA ASP A 188 15.72 12.25 8.60
C ASP A 188 14.63 13.16 9.17
N LEU A 189 14.00 13.90 8.27
CA LEU A 189 13.05 14.98 8.59
C LEU A 189 11.59 14.62 8.25
N TYR A 190 11.34 13.34 7.95
CA TYR A 190 10.00 12.79 7.76
C TYR A 190 9.20 12.65 9.07
#